data_AF-A0A443RXI7-F1
#
_entry.id   AF-A0A443RXI7-F1
#
_cell.length_a   1.000
_cell.length_b   1.000
_cell.length_c   1.000
_cell.angle_alpha   90.00
_cell.angle_beta   90.00
_cell.angle_gamma   90.00
#
_symmetry.space_group_name_H-M   'P 1'
#
loop_
_entity.id
_entity.type
_entity.pdbx_description
1 polymer ?
#
loop_
_entity_poly.entity_id
_entity_poly.type
_entity_poly.pdbx_seq_one_letter_code
_entity_poly.pdbx_strand_id
1 'polypeptide(L)'
;TFLLDESLESLKRIHEVEEAMDNREEWNRQSQEEQQSRQRHMANDERHCKSYLTLASETLDMFHYLTADVKAPFLRGEIVDRLAAMLNYNLQQLVGSKCNQLKVKAADKYGWEPKRLLSQLIDIYIHLFSPKFFEAISNDERSYSKELFEKAAARLDKSKIKCRYEIEQFLRISSEVEQIRRTNNELDFSDAPEEFKDALMDTLMEDPVILPSGNVVDRSVIVRHLLNSHTDPFNRQPLTEEELVSATELKLRIDNWRKSKLNSSRSSSLNSK
;
A
#
# COMPACT_ATOMS: atom_id res chain seq x y z
N THR A 1 -4.16 6.91 0.33
CA THR A 1 -4.71 5.80 1.12
C THR A 1 -6.12 6.07 1.62
N PHE A 2 -6.42 7.25 2.19
CA PHE A 2 -7.72 7.49 2.85
C PHE A 2 -8.93 7.69 1.90
N LEU A 3 -8.73 8.21 0.68
CA LEU A 3 -9.84 8.64 -0.19
C LEU A 3 -10.86 7.55 -0.47
N LEU A 4 -10.42 6.33 -0.77
CA LEU A 4 -11.33 5.21 -1.07
C LEU A 4 -12.06 4.73 0.19
N ASP A 5 -11.39 4.67 1.34
CA ASP A 5 -12.01 4.25 2.61
C ASP A 5 -13.09 5.25 3.03
N GLU A 6 -12.77 6.55 3.07
CA GLU A 6 -13.74 7.61 3.35
C GLU A 6 -14.92 7.59 2.37
N SER A 7 -14.65 7.33 1.09
CA SER A 7 -15.70 7.22 0.08
C SER A 7 -16.64 6.04 0.36
N LEU A 8 -16.09 4.87 0.70
CA LEU A 8 -16.88 3.68 1.05
C LEU A 8 -17.71 3.91 2.33
N GLU A 9 -17.15 4.60 3.32
CA GLU A 9 -17.86 4.94 4.54
C GLU A 9 -18.99 5.94 4.30
N SER A 10 -18.75 6.99 3.52
CA SER A 10 -19.81 7.92 3.10
C SER A 10 -20.90 7.20 2.32
N LEU A 11 -20.56 6.32 1.38
CA LEU A 11 -21.56 5.53 0.64
C LEU A 11 -22.39 4.63 1.56
N LYS A 12 -21.78 4.03 2.58
CA LYS A 12 -22.49 3.21 3.58
C LYS A 12 -23.50 4.06 4.36
N ARG A 13 -23.09 5.25 4.84
CA ARG A 13 -23.97 6.17 5.57
C ARG A 13 -25.12 6.67 4.69
N ILE A 14 -24.85 7.01 3.43
CA ILE A 14 -25.87 7.38 2.45
C ILE A 14 -26.88 6.24 2.30
N HIS A 15 -26.41 5.01 2.11
CA HIS A 15 -27.27 3.85 1.93
C HIS A 15 -28.16 3.58 3.16
N GLU A 16 -27.61 3.70 4.37
CA GLU A 16 -28.37 3.53 5.63
C GLU A 16 -29.50 4.56 5.76
N VAL A 17 -29.25 5.82 5.38
CA VAL A 17 -30.28 6.88 5.37
C VAL A 17 -31.32 6.62 4.27
N GLU A 18 -30.90 6.20 3.08
CA GLU A 18 -31.82 5.84 1.99
C GLU A 18 -32.74 4.66 2.36
N GLU A 19 -32.22 3.62 3.02
CA GLU A 19 -33.04 2.49 3.51
C GLU A 19 -34.01 2.93 4.61
N ALA A 20 -33.57 3.80 5.53
CA ALA A 20 -34.45 4.36 6.55
C ALA A 20 -35.58 5.20 5.94
N MET A 21 -35.30 5.97 4.89
CA MET A 21 -36.30 6.77 4.17
C MET A 21 -37.29 5.93 3.37
N ASP A 22 -36.86 4.79 2.83
CA ASP A 22 -37.75 3.83 2.16
C ASP A 22 -38.77 3.21 3.13
N ASN A 23 -38.37 2.98 4.39
CA ASN A 23 -39.29 2.55 5.44
C ASN A 23 -40.11 3.73 5.98
N ARG A 24 -41.13 4.13 5.20
CA ARG A 24 -41.97 5.29 5.48
C ARG A 24 -42.64 5.26 6.85
N GLU A 25 -43.01 4.10 7.37
CA GLU A 25 -43.62 3.99 8.70
C GLU A 25 -42.65 4.39 9.81
N GLU A 26 -41.43 3.85 9.78
CA GLU A 26 -40.40 4.15 10.77
C GLU A 26 -39.79 5.54 10.58
N TRP A 27 -39.70 6.01 9.33
CA TRP A 27 -39.26 7.37 9.02
C TRP A 27 -40.22 8.42 9.59
N ASN A 28 -41.53 8.23 9.38
CA ASN A 28 -42.55 9.18 9.84
C ASN A 28 -42.77 9.18 11.35
N ARG A 29 -42.28 8.16 12.08
CA ARG A 29 -42.27 8.15 13.55
C ARG A 29 -41.20 9.09 14.15
N GLN A 30 -40.15 9.40 13.39
CA GLN A 30 -39.10 10.32 13.82
C GLN A 30 -39.61 11.76 13.80
N SER A 31 -39.07 12.61 14.68
CA SER A 31 -39.40 14.02 14.72
C SER A 31 -38.96 14.74 13.43
N GLN A 32 -39.61 15.86 13.09
CA GLN A 32 -39.22 16.64 11.92
C GLN A 32 -37.77 17.17 12.00
N GLU A 33 -37.27 17.49 13.20
CA GLU A 33 -35.89 17.92 13.41
C GLU A 33 -34.89 16.79 13.12
N GLU A 34 -35.17 15.56 13.57
CA GLU A 34 -34.33 14.38 13.28
C GLU A 34 -34.31 14.05 11.78
N GLN A 35 -35.47 14.09 11.13
CA GLN A 35 -35.57 13.88 9.69
C GLN A 35 -34.75 14.91 8.90
N GLN A 36 -34.87 16.21 9.24
CA GLN A 36 -34.08 17.28 8.60
C GLN A 36 -32.58 17.13 8.89
N SER A 37 -32.20 16.78 10.12
CA SER A 37 -30.80 16.56 10.48
C SER A 37 -30.18 15.43 9.66
N ARG A 38 -30.87 14.27 9.57
CA ARG A 38 -30.42 13.12 8.77
C ARG A 38 -30.29 13.46 7.28
N GLN A 39 -31.25 14.19 6.72
CA GLN A 39 -31.19 14.66 5.32
C GLN A 39 -30.02 15.62 5.08
N ARG A 40 -29.72 16.53 6.03
CA ARG A 40 -28.56 17.42 5.93
C ARG A 40 -27.24 16.64 5.99
N HIS A 41 -27.13 15.65 6.87
CA HIS A 41 -25.96 14.78 6.96
C HIS A 41 -25.76 13.98 5.67
N MET A 42 -26.82 13.39 5.14
CA MET A 42 -26.79 12.69 3.85
C MET A 42 -26.32 13.62 2.73
N ALA A 43 -26.84 14.84 2.62
CA ALA A 43 -26.41 15.80 1.60
C ALA A 43 -24.92 16.22 1.74
N ASN A 44 -24.37 16.21 2.95
CA ASN A 44 -22.93 16.42 3.17
C ASN A 44 -22.12 15.19 2.74
N ASP A 45 -22.54 13.99 3.14
CA ASP A 45 -21.89 12.74 2.74
C ASP A 45 -21.91 12.56 1.23
N GLU A 46 -23.00 12.89 0.54
CA GLU A 46 -23.08 12.84 -0.93
C GLU A 46 -22.04 13.74 -1.60
N ARG A 47 -21.85 14.96 -1.09
CA ARG A 47 -20.86 15.92 -1.62
C ARG A 47 -19.44 15.43 -1.37
N HIS A 48 -19.15 14.97 -0.16
CA HIS A 48 -17.82 14.44 0.19
C HIS A 48 -17.48 13.18 -0.61
N CYS A 49 -18.40 12.23 -0.67
CA CYS A 49 -18.25 10.99 -1.42
C CYS A 49 -17.91 11.27 -2.89
N LYS A 50 -18.68 12.13 -3.55
CA LYS A 50 -18.44 12.48 -4.96
C LYS A 50 -17.06 13.11 -5.16
N SER A 51 -16.66 14.03 -4.29
CA SER A 51 -15.36 14.69 -4.36
C SER A 51 -14.21 13.68 -4.19
N TYR A 52 -14.28 12.84 -3.16
CA TYR A 52 -13.24 11.85 -2.87
C TYR A 52 -13.15 10.76 -3.92
N LEU A 53 -14.28 10.27 -4.45
CA LEU A 53 -14.27 9.29 -5.54
C LEU A 53 -13.70 9.86 -6.82
N THR A 54 -14.04 11.11 -7.16
CA THR A 54 -13.46 11.79 -8.31
C THR A 54 -11.94 11.87 -8.16
N LEU A 55 -11.46 12.37 -7.02
CA LEU A 55 -10.03 12.48 -6.77
C LEU A 55 -9.32 11.12 -6.75
N ALA A 56 -9.94 10.10 -6.14
CA ALA A 56 -9.40 8.74 -6.11
C ALA A 56 -9.30 8.13 -7.51
N SER A 57 -10.33 8.32 -8.34
CA SER A 57 -10.35 7.87 -9.73
C SER A 57 -9.26 8.55 -10.54
N GLU A 58 -9.19 9.88 -10.53
CA GLU A 58 -8.18 10.64 -11.29
C GLU A 58 -6.75 10.29 -10.84
N THR A 59 -6.56 10.09 -9.53
CA THR A 59 -5.26 9.65 -8.98
C THR A 59 -4.90 8.25 -9.49
N LEU A 60 -5.86 7.32 -9.49
CA LEU A 60 -5.63 5.96 -9.96
C LEU A 60 -5.39 5.92 -11.48
N ASP A 61 -6.13 6.72 -12.26
CA ASP A 61 -5.94 6.89 -13.71
C ASP A 61 -4.51 7.39 -14.01
N MET A 62 -4.03 8.37 -13.25
CA MET A 62 -2.66 8.88 -13.36
C MET A 62 -1.62 7.80 -13.01
N PHE A 63 -1.78 7.08 -11.90
CA PHE A 63 -0.86 5.97 -11.55
C PHE A 63 -0.87 4.88 -12.62
N HIS A 64 -2.06 4.49 -13.11
CA HIS A 64 -2.21 3.48 -14.14
C HIS A 64 -1.49 3.87 -15.43
N TYR A 65 -1.68 5.12 -15.88
CA TYR A 65 -1.01 5.68 -17.05
C TYR A 65 0.50 5.73 -16.89
N LEU A 66 1.01 6.31 -15.78
CA LEU A 66 2.45 6.48 -15.59
C LEU A 66 3.17 5.15 -15.39
N THR A 67 2.58 4.20 -14.67
CA THR A 67 3.23 2.91 -14.37
C THR A 67 3.36 2.01 -15.60
N ALA A 68 2.55 2.22 -16.63
CA ALA A 68 2.65 1.47 -17.89
C ALA A 68 4.05 1.65 -18.53
N ASP A 69 4.54 2.88 -18.60
CA ASP A 69 5.77 3.23 -19.30
C ASP A 69 6.93 3.63 -18.37
N VAL A 70 6.65 4.29 -17.24
CA VAL A 70 7.65 4.92 -16.37
C VAL A 70 7.65 4.27 -14.99
N LYS A 71 8.28 3.10 -14.89
CA LYS A 71 8.28 2.27 -13.67
C LYS A 71 9.33 2.69 -12.63
N ALA A 72 10.49 3.14 -13.09
CA ALA A 72 11.66 3.36 -12.23
C ALA A 72 11.40 4.30 -11.03
N PRO A 73 10.67 5.43 -11.18
CA PRO A 73 10.37 6.31 -10.05
C PRO A 73 9.53 5.63 -8.95
N PHE A 74 8.60 4.76 -9.32
CA PHE A 74 7.74 4.02 -8.38
C PHE A 74 8.49 2.90 -7.64
N LEU A 75 9.64 2.48 -8.16
CA LEU A 75 10.50 1.44 -7.58
C LEU A 75 11.67 2.02 -6.77
N ARG A 76 11.73 3.34 -6.53
CA ARG A 76 12.70 3.96 -5.60
C ARG A 76 12.36 3.55 -4.16
N GLY A 77 13.36 3.30 -3.31
CA GLY A 77 13.16 2.71 -1.97
C GLY A 77 12.29 3.57 -1.05
N GLU A 78 12.45 4.88 -1.14
CA GLU A 78 11.67 5.88 -0.44
C GLU A 78 10.17 5.90 -0.82
N ILE A 79 9.80 5.36 -2.01
CA ILE A 79 8.42 5.31 -2.54
C ILE A 79 7.81 3.91 -2.47
N VAL A 80 8.55 2.87 -2.88
CA VAL A 80 8.01 1.56 -3.26
C VAL A 80 7.24 0.87 -2.12
N ASP A 81 7.73 0.92 -0.88
CA ASP A 81 7.03 0.32 0.27
C ASP A 81 5.70 1.02 0.55
N ARG A 82 5.68 2.36 0.48
CA ARG A 82 4.46 3.15 0.70
C ARG A 82 3.46 2.91 -0.42
N LEU A 83 3.94 2.75 -1.65
CA LEU A 83 3.11 2.42 -2.80
C LEU A 83 2.52 1.01 -2.64
N ALA A 84 3.32 0.00 -2.33
CA ALA A 84 2.87 -1.36 -2.10
C ALA A 84 1.81 -1.44 -1.00
N ALA A 85 2.07 -0.83 0.17
CA ALA A 85 1.11 -0.77 1.26
C ALA A 85 -0.18 -0.05 0.86
N MET A 86 -0.09 1.05 0.10
CA MET A 86 -1.25 1.78 -0.42
C MET A 86 -2.08 0.92 -1.38
N LEU A 87 -1.44 0.22 -2.31
CA LEU A 87 -2.12 -0.65 -3.27
C LEU A 87 -2.80 -1.82 -2.54
N ASN A 88 -2.11 -2.47 -1.60
CA ASN A 88 -2.65 -3.60 -0.83
C ASN A 88 -3.86 -3.17 0.01
N TYR A 89 -3.76 -2.02 0.67
CA TYR A 89 -4.88 -1.47 1.43
C TYR A 89 -6.09 -1.16 0.55
N ASN A 90 -5.90 -0.52 -0.61
CA ASN A 90 -7.00 -0.27 -1.55
C ASN A 90 -7.57 -1.57 -2.13
N LEU A 91 -6.72 -2.56 -2.41
CA LEU A 91 -7.16 -3.88 -2.85
C LEU A 91 -8.07 -4.51 -1.80
N GLN A 92 -7.66 -4.48 -0.53
CA GLN A 92 -8.46 -4.94 0.61
C GLN A 92 -9.81 -4.23 0.71
N GLN A 93 -9.86 -2.90 0.50
CA GLN A 93 -11.12 -2.16 0.48
C GLN A 93 -12.04 -2.61 -0.66
N LEU A 94 -11.49 -2.79 -1.88
CA LEU A 94 -12.27 -3.16 -3.05
C LEU A 94 -12.79 -4.59 -3.00
N VAL A 95 -12.02 -5.56 -2.49
CA VAL A 95 -12.42 -6.97 -2.44
C VAL A 95 -13.02 -7.40 -1.10
N GLY A 96 -12.91 -6.54 -0.09
CA GLY A 96 -13.42 -6.76 1.26
C GLY A 96 -14.95 -6.70 1.37
N SER A 97 -15.44 -7.07 2.56
CA SER A 97 -16.88 -7.07 2.88
C SER A 97 -17.51 -5.69 2.75
N LYS A 98 -16.79 -4.61 3.11
CA LYS A 98 -17.26 -3.22 2.99
C LYS A 98 -17.78 -2.92 1.57
N CYS A 99 -16.98 -3.21 0.54
CA CYS A 99 -17.39 -3.01 -0.85
C CYS A 99 -18.47 -4.01 -1.31
N ASN A 100 -18.40 -5.28 -0.88
CA ASN A 100 -19.35 -6.32 -1.31
C ASN A 100 -20.78 -6.10 -0.78
N GLN A 101 -20.92 -5.51 0.41
CA GLN A 101 -22.22 -5.25 1.05
C GLN A 101 -22.86 -3.96 0.55
N LEU A 102 -22.10 -3.11 -0.13
CA LEU A 102 -22.53 -1.79 -0.52
C LEU A 102 -23.42 -1.85 -1.77
N LYS A 103 -24.73 -1.64 -1.58
CA LYS A 103 -25.71 -1.51 -2.67
C LYS A 103 -26.11 -0.05 -2.86
N VAL A 104 -25.38 0.66 -3.71
CA VAL A 104 -25.66 2.07 -4.00
C VAL A 104 -26.72 2.16 -5.10
N LYS A 105 -27.92 2.67 -4.77
CA LYS A 105 -29.03 2.81 -5.74
C LYS A 105 -28.68 3.71 -6.94
N ALA A 106 -27.84 4.72 -6.71
CA ALA A 106 -27.38 5.67 -7.72
C ALA A 106 -25.84 5.74 -7.79
N ALA A 107 -25.18 4.60 -7.96
CA ALA A 107 -23.70 4.52 -8.02
C ALA A 107 -23.08 5.54 -9.00
N ASP A 108 -23.69 5.70 -10.18
CA ASP A 108 -23.22 6.60 -11.23
C ASP A 108 -23.25 8.08 -10.81
N LYS A 109 -24.18 8.49 -9.93
CA LYS A 109 -24.27 9.87 -9.40
C LYS A 109 -22.97 10.29 -8.71
N TYR A 110 -22.29 9.32 -8.10
CA TYR A 110 -21.07 9.52 -7.31
C TYR A 110 -19.80 9.14 -8.08
N GLY A 111 -19.92 8.59 -9.31
CA GLY A 111 -18.77 8.05 -10.06
C GLY A 111 -18.24 6.73 -9.47
N TRP A 112 -19.10 5.95 -8.80
CA TRP A 112 -18.69 4.71 -8.17
C TRP A 112 -18.58 3.56 -9.18
N GLU A 113 -17.37 3.33 -9.69
CA GLU A 113 -17.07 2.27 -10.67
C GLU A 113 -16.11 1.19 -10.11
N PRO A 114 -16.54 0.35 -9.13
CA PRO A 114 -15.64 -0.55 -8.41
C PRO A 114 -14.94 -1.58 -9.31
N LYS A 115 -15.58 -2.00 -10.41
CA LYS A 115 -14.97 -2.92 -11.37
C LYS A 115 -13.82 -2.28 -12.13
N ARG A 116 -13.99 -1.01 -12.55
CA ARG A 116 -12.97 -0.23 -13.25
C ARG A 116 -11.79 0.05 -12.33
N LEU A 117 -12.06 0.52 -11.12
CA LEU A 117 -11.04 0.78 -10.10
C LEU A 117 -10.24 -0.50 -9.78
N LEU A 118 -10.92 -1.64 -9.59
CA LEU A 118 -10.23 -2.91 -9.35
C LEU A 118 -9.39 -3.32 -10.57
N SER A 119 -9.90 -3.17 -11.80
CA SER A 119 -9.14 -3.46 -13.01
C SER A 119 -7.84 -2.68 -13.08
N GLN A 120 -7.90 -1.36 -12.90
CA GLN A 120 -6.75 -0.47 -12.98
C GLN A 120 -5.76 -0.69 -11.84
N LEU A 121 -6.26 -0.99 -10.64
CA LEU A 121 -5.42 -1.34 -9.51
C LEU A 121 -4.58 -2.59 -9.82
N ILE A 122 -5.20 -3.62 -10.40
CA ILE A 122 -4.53 -4.86 -10.79
C ILE A 122 -3.51 -4.62 -11.91
N ASP A 123 -3.82 -3.74 -12.85
CA ASP A 123 -2.87 -3.34 -13.89
C ASP A 123 -1.63 -2.69 -13.30
N ILE A 124 -1.75 -1.83 -12.28
CA ILE A 124 -0.58 -1.24 -11.61
C ILE A 124 0.31 -2.32 -10.98
N TYR A 125 -0.28 -3.35 -10.36
CA TYR A 125 0.49 -4.50 -9.86
C TYR A 125 1.27 -5.20 -10.98
N ILE A 126 0.62 -5.43 -12.12
CA ILE A 126 1.23 -6.11 -13.28
C ILE A 126 2.28 -5.21 -13.95
N HIS A 127 2.04 -3.90 -14.05
CA HIS A 127 2.99 -2.93 -14.58
C HIS A 127 4.30 -2.96 -13.78
N LEU A 128 4.20 -2.99 -12.44
CA LEU A 128 5.34 -2.96 -11.53
C LEU A 128 5.93 -4.34 -11.22
N PHE A 129 5.54 -5.39 -11.97
CA PHE A 129 6.01 -6.76 -11.82
C PHE A 129 7.54 -6.84 -11.84
N SER A 130 8.15 -6.93 -10.65
CA SER A 130 9.61 -6.92 -10.47
C SER A 130 9.98 -7.44 -9.08
N PRO A 131 11.18 -8.02 -8.90
CA PRO A 131 11.64 -8.51 -7.60
C PRO A 131 11.56 -7.45 -6.49
N LYS A 132 11.95 -6.20 -6.81
CA LYS A 132 11.93 -5.09 -5.84
C LYS A 132 10.52 -4.74 -5.37
N PHE A 133 9.53 -4.82 -6.27
CA PHE A 133 8.14 -4.59 -5.89
C PHE A 133 7.58 -5.76 -5.07
N PHE A 134 7.99 -6.99 -5.35
CA PHE A 134 7.59 -8.15 -4.55
C PHE A 134 8.14 -8.08 -3.13
N GLU A 135 9.38 -7.63 -2.97
CA GLU A 135 9.98 -7.37 -1.65
C GLU A 135 9.19 -6.30 -0.89
N ALA A 136 8.86 -5.18 -1.55
CA ALA A 136 8.03 -4.13 -0.95
C ALA A 136 6.63 -4.60 -0.54
N ILE A 137 5.99 -5.45 -1.34
CA ILE A 137 4.71 -6.10 -0.97
C ILE A 137 4.92 -7.05 0.22
N SER A 138 6.03 -7.79 0.24
CA SER A 138 6.34 -8.74 1.31
C SER A 138 6.50 -8.06 2.67
N ASN A 139 7.05 -6.84 2.68
CA ASN A 139 7.26 -6.01 3.86
C ASN A 139 5.96 -5.41 4.44
N ASP A 140 4.85 -5.41 3.68
CA ASP A 140 3.56 -4.94 4.18
C ASP A 140 2.88 -6.02 5.05
N GLU A 141 3.11 -5.94 6.35
CA GLU A 141 2.48 -6.84 7.33
C GLU A 141 1.01 -6.51 7.61
N ARG A 142 0.53 -5.33 7.23
CA ARG A 142 -0.80 -4.84 7.61
C ARG A 142 -1.89 -5.25 6.64
N SER A 143 -1.64 -5.10 5.34
CA SER A 143 -2.69 -5.27 4.32
C SER A 143 -2.46 -6.45 3.39
N TYR A 144 -1.21 -6.85 3.11
CA TYR A 144 -0.97 -8.02 2.27
C TYR A 144 -1.37 -9.33 2.96
N SER A 145 -2.09 -10.17 2.22
CA SER A 145 -2.25 -11.59 2.51
C SER A 145 -2.39 -12.36 1.20
N LYS A 146 -1.93 -13.61 1.16
CA LYS A 146 -2.09 -14.47 -0.03
C LYS A 146 -3.57 -14.65 -0.41
N GLU A 147 -4.41 -14.82 0.60
CA GLU A 147 -5.86 -14.99 0.45
C GLU A 147 -6.52 -13.74 -0.15
N LEU A 148 -5.98 -12.55 0.12
CA LEU A 148 -6.47 -11.31 -0.47
C LEU A 148 -6.31 -11.33 -2.00
N PHE A 149 -5.14 -11.75 -2.49
CA PHE A 149 -4.84 -11.88 -3.91
C PHE A 149 -5.70 -12.98 -4.57
N GLU A 150 -5.88 -14.11 -3.90
CA GLU A 150 -6.75 -15.19 -4.38
C GLU A 150 -8.22 -14.76 -4.48
N LYS A 151 -8.72 -14.03 -3.48
CA LYS A 151 -10.09 -13.45 -3.50
C LYS A 151 -10.25 -12.42 -4.63
N ALA A 152 -9.24 -11.57 -4.84
CA ALA A 152 -9.23 -10.61 -5.93
C ALA A 152 -9.29 -11.33 -7.29
N ALA A 153 -8.43 -12.33 -7.51
CA ALA A 153 -8.40 -13.14 -8.72
C ALA A 153 -9.74 -13.83 -9.00
N ALA A 154 -10.36 -14.45 -7.98
CA ALA A 154 -11.67 -15.07 -8.12
C ALA A 154 -12.75 -14.05 -8.52
N ARG A 155 -12.69 -12.82 -8.01
CA ARG A 155 -13.62 -11.74 -8.36
C ARG A 155 -13.41 -11.24 -9.80
N LEU A 156 -12.16 -11.09 -10.22
CA LEU A 156 -11.79 -10.71 -11.58
C LEU A 156 -12.31 -11.72 -12.61
N ASP A 157 -12.14 -13.01 -12.35
CA ASP A 157 -12.62 -14.08 -13.24
C ASP A 157 -14.15 -14.17 -13.25
N LYS A 158 -14.80 -14.19 -12.07
CA LYS A 158 -16.27 -14.26 -11.96
C LYS A 158 -16.95 -13.09 -12.68
N SER A 159 -16.36 -11.89 -12.59
CA SER A 159 -16.93 -10.67 -13.18
C SER A 159 -16.44 -10.40 -14.60
N LYS A 160 -15.56 -11.25 -15.15
CA LYS A 160 -14.92 -11.11 -16.48
C LYS A 160 -14.29 -9.74 -16.71
N ILE A 161 -13.64 -9.21 -15.67
CA ILE A 161 -12.96 -7.90 -15.70
C ILE A 161 -11.60 -8.03 -16.40
N LYS A 162 -10.90 -9.13 -16.16
CA LYS A 162 -9.56 -9.42 -16.68
C LYS A 162 -9.53 -10.77 -17.39
N CYS A 163 -8.64 -10.92 -18.36
CA CYS A 163 -8.44 -12.20 -19.03
C CYS A 163 -7.63 -13.17 -18.14
N ARG A 164 -7.66 -14.45 -18.49
CA ARG A 164 -6.96 -15.51 -17.73
C ARG A 164 -5.47 -15.21 -17.57
N TYR A 165 -4.82 -14.72 -18.62
CA TYR A 165 -3.39 -14.40 -18.59
C TYR A 165 -3.06 -13.30 -17.57
N GLU A 166 -3.82 -12.20 -17.55
CA GLU A 166 -3.62 -11.11 -16.59
C GLU A 166 -3.85 -11.58 -15.14
N ILE A 167 -4.86 -12.43 -14.92
CA ILE A 167 -5.12 -13.01 -13.60
C ILE A 167 -3.97 -13.92 -13.16
N GLU A 168 -3.42 -14.74 -14.07
CA GLU A 168 -2.26 -15.60 -13.79
C GLU A 168 -1.00 -14.75 -13.48
N GLN A 169 -0.76 -13.66 -14.21
CA GLN A 169 0.34 -12.72 -13.90
C GLN A 169 0.18 -12.10 -12.52
N PHE A 170 -1.03 -11.66 -12.17
CA PHE A 170 -1.32 -11.09 -10.85
C PHE A 170 -1.11 -12.12 -9.73
N LEU A 171 -1.57 -13.36 -9.89
CA LEU A 171 -1.35 -14.43 -8.90
C LEU A 171 0.12 -14.82 -8.78
N ARG A 172 0.89 -14.71 -9.86
CA ARG A 172 2.34 -14.95 -9.83
C ARG A 172 3.03 -13.98 -8.86
N ILE A 173 2.60 -12.73 -8.79
CA ILE A 173 3.13 -11.76 -7.80
C ILE A 173 3.02 -12.33 -6.39
N SER A 174 1.85 -12.82 -6.00
CA SER A 174 1.66 -13.41 -4.67
C SER A 174 2.56 -14.63 -4.46
N SER A 175 2.76 -15.48 -5.46
CA SER A 175 3.69 -16.61 -5.37
C SER A 175 5.15 -16.17 -5.11
N GLU A 176 5.62 -15.13 -5.81
CA GLU A 176 6.96 -14.58 -5.62
C GLU A 176 7.11 -13.93 -4.23
N VAL A 177 6.08 -13.20 -3.77
CA VAL A 177 6.03 -12.61 -2.43
C VAL A 177 6.12 -13.68 -1.34
N GLU A 178 5.37 -14.78 -1.46
CA GLU A 178 5.43 -15.88 -0.50
C GLU A 178 6.81 -16.57 -0.48
N GLN A 179 7.48 -16.66 -1.63
CA GLN A 179 8.84 -17.18 -1.69
C GLN A 179 9.83 -16.25 -0.98
N ILE A 180 9.70 -14.93 -1.14
CA ILE A 180 10.51 -13.94 -0.43
C ILE A 180 10.25 -14.03 1.08
N ARG A 181 9.00 -14.06 1.52
CA ARG A 181 8.65 -14.19 2.96
C ARG A 181 9.23 -15.45 3.59
N ARG A 182 9.15 -16.60 2.91
CA ARG A 182 9.77 -17.84 3.40
C ARG A 182 11.28 -17.70 3.55
N THR A 183 11.93 -17.12 2.53
CA THR A 183 13.38 -16.90 2.56
C THR A 183 13.78 -15.95 3.68
N ASN A 184 13.02 -14.87 3.90
CA ASN A 184 13.29 -13.90 4.96
C ASN A 184 13.03 -14.48 6.35
N ASN A 185 12.00 -15.31 6.54
CA ASN A 185 11.73 -15.98 7.82
C ASN A 185 12.81 -17.02 8.20
N GLU A 186 13.51 -17.60 7.23
CA GLU A 186 14.67 -18.47 7.45
C GLU A 186 15.93 -17.68 7.85
N LEU A 187 15.90 -16.35 7.72
CA LEU A 187 17.02 -15.44 7.95
C LEU A 187 16.70 -14.51 9.11
N ASP A 188 17.10 -14.91 10.31
CA ASP A 188 17.04 -14.05 11.48
C ASP A 188 18.21 -13.04 11.46
N PHE A 189 17.88 -11.77 11.28
CA PHE A 189 18.81 -10.64 11.35
C PHE A 189 18.65 -9.81 12.64
N SER A 190 17.86 -10.28 13.61
CA SER A 190 17.64 -9.56 14.88
C SER A 190 18.92 -9.37 15.70
N ASP A 191 19.94 -10.19 15.47
CA ASP A 191 21.25 -10.11 16.10
C ASP A 191 22.27 -9.27 15.29
N ALA A 192 21.79 -8.43 14.36
CA ALA A 192 22.63 -7.49 13.65
C ALA A 192 23.42 -6.59 14.63
N PRO A 193 24.74 -6.41 14.42
CA PRO A 193 25.53 -5.42 15.15
C PRO A 193 24.89 -4.03 15.07
N GLU A 194 24.98 -3.27 16.17
CA GLU A 194 24.32 -1.96 16.27
C GLU A 194 24.78 -0.96 15.20
N GLU A 195 26.06 -1.02 14.83
CA GLU A 195 26.65 -0.23 13.74
C GLU A 195 26.05 -0.51 12.34
N PHE A 196 25.32 -1.61 12.17
CA PHE A 196 24.66 -1.97 10.91
C PHE A 196 23.20 -1.50 10.87
N LYS A 197 22.68 -1.01 12.00
CA LYS A 197 21.30 -0.57 12.11
C LYS A 197 21.17 0.93 11.85
N ASP A 198 20.06 1.27 11.23
CA ASP A 198 19.65 2.63 10.93
C ASP A 198 19.40 3.41 12.23
N ALA A 199 20.04 4.57 12.38
CA ALA A 199 19.93 5.38 13.60
C ALA A 199 18.53 6.00 13.85
N LEU A 200 17.61 5.97 12.88
CA LEU A 200 16.23 6.43 12.99
C LEU A 200 15.24 5.28 13.17
N MET A 201 15.41 4.20 12.42
CA MET A 201 14.43 3.11 12.31
C MET A 201 14.80 1.87 13.12
N ASP A 202 16.04 1.77 13.64
CA ASP A 202 16.58 0.60 14.35
C ASP A 202 16.45 -0.70 13.54
N THR A 203 16.59 -0.58 12.21
CA THR A 203 16.53 -1.70 11.26
C THR A 203 17.84 -1.85 10.52
N LEU A 204 18.19 -3.06 10.08
CA LEU A 204 19.37 -3.32 9.27
C LEU A 204 19.38 -2.42 8.01
N MET A 205 20.46 -1.65 7.81
CA MET A 205 20.61 -0.78 6.63
C MET A 205 20.91 -1.58 5.37
N GLU A 206 20.35 -1.18 4.23
CA GLU A 206 20.68 -1.73 2.92
C GLU A 206 21.65 -0.82 2.16
N ASP A 207 21.44 0.50 2.23
CA ASP A 207 22.29 1.50 1.59
C ASP A 207 22.67 2.61 2.59
N PRO A 208 23.65 2.35 3.47
CA PRO A 208 24.02 3.29 4.52
C PRO A 208 24.65 4.57 3.95
N VAL A 209 24.22 5.71 4.47
CA VAL A 209 24.73 7.06 4.16
C VAL A 209 25.05 7.81 5.44
N ILE A 210 26.06 8.68 5.35
CA ILE A 210 26.55 9.51 6.44
C ILE A 210 25.97 10.91 6.24
N LEU A 211 25.28 11.41 7.27
CA LEU A 211 24.80 12.78 7.33
C LEU A 211 25.94 13.73 7.72
N PRO A 212 25.86 15.03 7.38
CA PRO A 212 26.81 16.04 7.89
C PRO A 212 26.89 16.11 9.42
N SER A 213 25.82 15.69 10.12
CA SER A 213 25.79 15.55 11.57
C SER A 213 26.62 14.40 12.13
N GLY A 214 27.14 13.51 11.26
CA GLY A 214 27.90 12.32 11.61
C GLY A 214 27.05 11.07 11.86
N ASN A 215 25.73 11.19 11.89
CA ASN A 215 24.83 10.04 12.00
C ASN A 215 24.82 9.21 10.72
N VAL A 216 24.66 7.89 10.85
CA VAL A 216 24.54 6.96 9.74
C VAL A 216 23.13 6.41 9.68
N VAL A 217 22.51 6.53 8.51
CA VAL A 217 21.12 6.14 8.26
C VAL A 217 21.04 5.46 6.89
N ASP A 218 19.99 4.70 6.64
CA ASP A 218 19.69 4.15 5.33
C ASP A 218 19.23 5.25 4.38
N ARG A 219 19.74 5.23 3.14
CA ARG A 219 19.41 6.23 2.12
C ARG A 219 17.91 6.37 1.91
N SER A 220 17.17 5.26 1.85
CA SER A 220 15.74 5.29 1.57
C SER A 220 14.96 5.96 2.70
N VAL A 221 15.44 5.82 3.95
CA VAL A 221 14.86 6.43 5.15
C VAL A 221 15.08 7.94 5.15
N ILE A 222 16.33 8.40 4.95
CA ILE A 222 16.61 9.83 4.95
C ILE A 222 16.02 10.55 3.74
N VAL A 223 16.07 9.97 2.54
CA VAL A 223 15.45 10.59 1.35
C VAL A 223 13.94 10.72 1.55
N ARG A 224 13.29 9.74 2.18
CA ARG A 224 11.87 9.83 2.55
C ARG A 224 11.59 10.96 3.55
N HIS A 225 12.48 11.21 4.51
CA HIS A 225 12.38 12.39 5.38
C HIS A 225 12.48 13.68 4.55
N LEU A 226 13.48 13.78 3.67
CA LEU A 226 13.75 14.94 2.82
C LEU A 226 12.62 15.27 1.82
N LEU A 227 11.82 14.28 1.42
CA LEU A 227 10.60 14.51 0.63
C LEU A 227 9.53 15.32 1.38
N ASN A 228 9.55 15.33 2.72
CA ASN A 228 8.59 16.06 3.54
C ASN A 228 9.24 17.27 4.25
N SER A 229 10.52 17.18 4.61
CA SER A 229 11.25 18.21 5.35
C SER A 229 12.73 18.23 4.98
N HIS A 230 13.22 19.35 4.46
CA HIS A 230 14.61 19.54 4.03
C HIS A 230 15.56 19.82 5.22
N THR A 231 15.53 18.95 6.23
CA THR A 231 16.33 19.07 7.45
C THR A 231 16.96 17.76 7.86
N ASP A 232 18.00 17.80 8.67
CA ASP A 232 18.54 16.65 9.37
C ASP A 232 17.58 16.28 10.55
N PRO A 233 17.12 15.02 10.64
CA PRO A 233 16.14 14.61 11.64
C PRO A 233 16.65 14.62 13.09
N PHE A 234 17.96 14.67 13.32
CA PHE A 234 18.58 14.63 14.64
C PHE A 234 18.84 16.03 15.21
N ASN A 235 19.26 16.99 14.37
CA ASN A 235 19.64 18.32 14.83
C ASN A 235 18.83 19.47 14.19
N ARG A 236 17.95 19.16 13.23
CA ARG A 236 17.07 20.09 12.50
C ARG A 236 17.78 21.16 11.67
N GLN A 237 19.07 20.99 11.39
CA GLN A 237 19.79 21.85 10.44
C GLN A 237 19.29 21.58 9.01
N PRO A 238 19.37 22.56 8.09
CA PRO A 238 19.07 22.34 6.68
C PRO A 238 19.91 21.19 6.12
N LEU A 239 19.27 20.31 5.35
CA LEU A 239 19.93 19.17 4.73
C LEU A 239 19.31 18.90 3.36
N THR A 240 20.17 18.60 2.40
CA THR A 240 19.82 18.25 1.02
C THR A 240 20.32 16.84 0.67
N GLU A 241 19.77 16.23 -0.39
CA GLU A 241 20.13 14.87 -0.80
C GLU A 241 21.59 14.81 -1.32
N GLU A 242 22.08 15.90 -1.89
CA GLU A 242 23.44 16.03 -2.43
C GLU A 242 24.52 16.04 -1.33
N GLU A 243 24.16 16.38 -0.10
CA GLU A 243 25.06 16.39 1.06
C GLU A 243 25.24 15.00 1.69
N LEU A 244 24.49 13.99 1.22
CA LEU A 244 24.56 12.62 1.73
C LEU A 244 25.79 11.89 1.18
N VAL A 245 26.69 11.48 2.08
CA VAL A 245 27.91 10.74 1.70
C VAL A 245 27.68 9.24 1.83
N SER A 246 27.90 8.47 0.76
CA SER A 246 27.76 7.01 0.81
C SER A 246 28.75 6.36 1.78
N ALA A 247 28.26 5.55 2.72
CA ALA A 247 29.10 4.80 3.66
C ALA A 247 29.57 3.48 3.03
N THR A 248 30.36 3.54 1.95
CA THR A 248 30.70 2.38 1.11
C THR A 248 31.39 1.24 1.87
N GLU A 249 32.27 1.56 2.82
CA GLU A 249 32.94 0.54 3.65
C GLU A 249 31.95 -0.18 4.57
N LEU A 250 31.03 0.58 5.19
CA LEU A 250 30.00 0.00 6.04
C LEU A 250 29.04 -0.88 5.24
N LYS A 251 28.63 -0.44 4.06
CA LYS A 251 27.81 -1.25 3.14
C LYS A 251 28.48 -2.59 2.85
N LEU A 252 29.77 -2.59 2.54
CA LEU A 252 30.52 -3.83 2.27
C LEU A 252 30.55 -4.78 3.48
N ARG A 253 30.70 -4.23 4.70
CA ARG A 253 30.66 -5.01 5.95
C ARG A 253 29.28 -5.63 6.17
N ILE A 254 28.22 -4.85 5.98
CA ILE A 254 26.83 -5.31 6.07
C ILE A 254 26.58 -6.44 5.07
N ASP A 255 26.97 -6.26 3.80
CA ASP A 255 26.77 -7.26 2.75
C ASP A 255 27.51 -8.56 3.05
N ASN A 256 28.74 -8.49 3.55
CA ASN A 256 29.51 -9.65 3.94
C ASN A 256 28.89 -10.39 5.13
N TRP A 257 28.36 -9.65 6.11
CA TRP A 257 27.64 -10.21 7.24
C TRP A 257 26.32 -10.88 6.82
N ARG A 258 25.53 -10.27 5.94
CA ARG A 258 24.31 -10.88 5.36
C ARG A 258 24.64 -12.19 4.63
N LYS A 259 25.72 -12.21 3.85
CA LYS A 259 26.17 -13.41 3.13
C LYS A 259 26.62 -14.53 4.08
N SER A 260 27.35 -14.21 5.15
CA SER A 260 27.79 -15.22 6.12
C SER A 260 26.61 -15.84 6.86
N LYS A 261 25.59 -15.03 7.21
CA LYS A 261 24.31 -15.49 7.77
C LYS A 261 23.56 -16.42 6.83
N LEU A 262 23.44 -16.04 5.55
CA LEU A 262 22.78 -16.87 4.53
C LEU A 262 23.49 -18.23 4.35
N ASN A 263 24.81 -18.24 4.32
CA ASN A 263 25.59 -19.48 4.19
C ASN A 263 25.47 -20.39 5.42
N SER A 264 25.41 -19.81 6.62
CA SER A 264 25.26 -20.54 7.89
C SER A 264 23.87 -21.16 8.04
N SER A 265 22.82 -20.42 7.66
CA SER A 265 21.44 -20.92 7.64
C SER A 265 21.29 -22.10 6.66
N ARG A 266 21.79 -21.96 5.42
CA ARG A 266 21.76 -23.04 4.40
C ARG A 266 22.48 -24.31 4.84
N SER A 267 23.65 -24.19 5.47
CA SER A 267 24.42 -25.35 5.95
C SER A 267 23.76 -26.03 7.15
N SER A 268 23.02 -25.27 7.97
CA SER A 268 22.23 -25.82 9.07
C SER A 268 21.00 -26.59 8.57
N SER A 269 20.30 -26.10 7.55
CA SER A 269 19.16 -26.79 6.91
C SER A 269 19.54 -28.06 6.13
N LEU A 270 20.80 -28.15 5.66
CA LEU A 270 21.34 -29.34 5.00
C LEU A 270 21.71 -30.45 5.99
N ASN A 271 22.15 -30.09 7.19
CA ASN A 271 22.51 -31.05 8.24
C ASN A 271 21.32 -31.53 9.08
N SER A 272 20.15 -30.90 8.93
CA SER A 272 18.90 -31.25 9.66
C SER A 272 17.90 -32.07 8.83
N LYS A 273 18.26 -32.48 7.61
CA LYS A 273 17.50 -33.39 6.75
C LYS A 273 18.18 -34.76 6.68
#